data_AF-A0A920NYA6-F1
#
_entry.id   AF-A0A920NYA6-F1
#
_cell.length_a   1.000
_cell.length_b   1.000
_cell.length_c   1.000
_cell.angle_alpha   90.00
_cell.angle_beta   90.00
_cell.angle_gamma   90.00
#
_symmetry.space_group_name_H-M   'P 1'
#
loop_
_entity.id
_entity.type
_entity.pdbx_description
1 polymer ?
#
loop_
_entity_poly.entity_id
_entity_poly.type
_entity_poly.pdbx_seq_one_letter_code
_entity_poly.pdbx_strand_id
1 'polypeptide(L)'
;MSPIKNVAAYSVFANGGKSVEPYFISKITDRTGNTIFQKEDIEINQAIDPRIAFIIKDILQEAASRGTAKKVKELGRGDLAGKTGTTNKGRKYLVYWF
;
A
#
# COMPACT_ATOMS: atom_id res chain seq x y z
N MET A 1 11.35 -9.99 -0.72
CA MET A 1 10.18 -9.41 -1.43
C MET A 1 10.58 -8.02 -1.92
N SER A 2 10.25 -7.65 -3.16
CA SER A 2 10.56 -6.31 -3.67
C SER A 2 9.68 -5.24 -3.00
N PRO A 3 10.14 -3.97 -2.89
CA PRO A 3 9.34 -2.89 -2.31
C PRO A 3 7.96 -2.73 -2.96
N ILE A 4 7.89 -2.83 -4.30
CA ILE A 4 6.64 -2.74 -5.04
C ILE A 4 5.64 -3.85 -4.67
N LYS A 5 6.13 -5.07 -4.39
CA LYS A 5 5.28 -6.18 -3.95
C LYS A 5 4.80 -5.98 -2.51
N ASN A 6 5.61 -5.37 -1.63
CA ASN A 6 5.14 -4.98 -0.30
C ASN A 6 4.03 -3.93 -0.41
N VAL A 7 4.24 -2.88 -1.21
CA VAL A 7 3.27 -1.81 -1.45
C VAL A 7 1.93 -2.39 -1.97
N ALA A 8 1.98 -3.28 -2.96
CA ALA A 8 0.79 -3.94 -3.49
C ALA A 8 0.08 -4.86 -2.47
N ALA A 9 0.83 -5.55 -1.61
CA ALA A 9 0.22 -6.40 -0.59
C ALA A 9 -0.51 -5.58 0.50
N TYR A 10 0.08 -4.45 0.92
CA TYR A 10 -0.53 -3.59 1.95
C TYR A 10 -1.70 -2.75 1.40
N SER A 11 -1.69 -2.40 0.11
CA SER A 11 -2.79 -1.65 -0.51
C SER A 11 -4.12 -2.41 -0.48
N VAL A 12 -4.09 -3.75 -0.39
CA VAL A 12 -5.30 -4.58 -0.22
C VAL A 12 -6.10 -4.15 1.00
N PHE A 13 -5.44 -3.87 2.13
CA PHE A 13 -6.12 -3.47 3.36
C PHE A 13 -6.68 -2.05 3.28
N ALA A 14 -5.94 -1.14 2.63
CA ALA A 14 -6.39 0.24 2.41
C ALA A 14 -7.61 0.30 1.46
N ASN A 15 -7.64 -0.57 0.46
CA ASN A 15 -8.68 -0.62 -0.57
C ASN A 15 -9.88 -1.52 -0.19
N GLY A 16 -10.12 -1.76 1.10
CA GLY A 16 -11.27 -2.55 1.56
C GLY A 16 -11.24 -4.01 1.10
N GLY A 17 -10.04 -4.58 0.94
CA GLY A 17 -9.82 -5.96 0.55
C GLY A 17 -9.60 -6.18 -0.94
N LYS A 18 -9.54 -5.10 -1.74
CA LYS A 18 -9.33 -5.14 -3.18
C LYS A 18 -7.85 -5.11 -3.54
N SER A 19 -7.40 -6.14 -4.25
CA SER A 19 -6.05 -6.21 -4.81
C SER A 19 -5.97 -5.40 -6.11
N VAL A 20 -4.90 -4.63 -6.23
CA VAL A 20 -4.59 -3.83 -7.41
C VAL A 20 -3.19 -4.18 -7.87
N GLU A 21 -3.06 -4.56 -9.13
CA GLU A 21 -1.74 -4.75 -9.72
C GLU A 21 -1.08 -3.37 -9.94
N PRO A 22 0.10 -3.11 -9.35
CA PRO A 22 0.79 -1.85 -9.55
C PRO A 22 1.33 -1.75 -10.98
N TYR A 23 1.13 -0.60 -11.61
CA TYR A 23 1.65 -0.28 -12.93
C TYR A 23 2.25 1.12 -12.93
N PHE A 24 3.19 1.37 -13.84
CA PHE A 24 3.90 2.64 -13.94
C PHE A 24 3.40 3.54 -15.07
N ILE A 25 2.81 2.96 -16.11
CA ILE A 25 2.40 3.68 -17.32
C ILE A 25 0.91 3.43 -17.56
N SER A 26 0.11 4.50 -17.53
CA SER A 26 -1.32 4.44 -17.85
C SER A 26 -1.61 4.67 -19.34
N LYS A 27 -0.86 5.59 -19.97
CA LYS A 27 -1.07 5.99 -21.37
C LYS A 27 0.24 6.48 -21.98
N ILE A 28 0.47 6.14 -23.25
CA ILE A 28 1.55 6.68 -24.08
C ILE A 28 0.91 7.33 -25.31
N THR A 29 1.24 8.60 -25.56
CA THR A 29 0.78 9.35 -26.73
C THR A 29 1.96 9.81 -27.58
N ASP A 30 1.77 9.86 -28.90
CA ASP A 30 2.75 10.41 -29.83
C ASP A 30 2.73 11.96 -29.86
N ARG A 31 3.64 12.57 -30.64
CA ARG A 31 3.73 14.03 -30.83
C ARG A 31 2.47 14.63 -31.48
N THR A 32 1.72 13.81 -32.21
CA THR A 32 0.48 14.20 -32.90
C THR A 32 -0.77 13.99 -32.04
N GLY A 33 -0.64 13.48 -30.82
CA GLY A 33 -1.72 13.22 -29.89
C GLY A 33 -2.40 11.85 -30.02
N ASN A 34 -1.93 10.96 -30.90
CA ASN A 34 -2.49 9.63 -31.02
C ASN A 34 -2.01 8.75 -29.86
N THR A 35 -2.91 7.90 -29.37
CA THR A 35 -2.61 6.99 -28.26
C THR A 35 -1.96 5.73 -28.81
N ILE A 36 -0.67 5.53 -28.48
CA ILE A 36 0.10 4.33 -28.86
C ILE A 36 -0.18 3.18 -27.89
N PHE A 37 -0.40 3.51 -26.61
CA PHE A 37 -0.68 2.54 -25.57
C PHE A 37 -1.62 3.17 -24.55
N GLN A 38 -2.57 2.38 -24.07
CA GLN A 38 -3.39 2.70 -22.93
C GLN A 38 -3.63 1.42 -22.15
N LYS A 39 -3.37 1.45 -20.83
CA LYS A 39 -3.70 0.31 -19.98
C LYS A 39 -5.22 0.21 -19.89
N GLU A 40 -5.75 -0.92 -20.33
CA GLU A 40 -7.16 -1.28 -20.22
C GLU A 40 -7.55 -1.48 -18.75
N ASP A 41 -8.86 -1.57 -18.51
CA ASP A 41 -9.48 -1.58 -17.19
C ASP A 41 -8.73 -2.48 -16.21
N ILE A 42 -8.38 -1.90 -15.07
CA ILE A 42 -7.68 -2.62 -14.01
C ILE A 42 -8.66 -3.62 -13.43
N GLU A 43 -8.36 -4.90 -13.55
CA GLU A 43 -9.16 -5.94 -12.91
C GLU A 43 -9.01 -5.83 -11.39
N ILE A 44 -10.08 -5.39 -10.73
CA ILE A 44 -10.11 -5.23 -9.29
C ILE A 44 -10.58 -6.56 -8.68
N ASN A 45 -9.65 -7.29 -8.09
CA ASN A 45 -9.92 -8.58 -7.48
C ASN A 45 -10.17 -8.43 -5.97
N GLN A 46 -11.30 -8.95 -5.47
CA GLN A 46 -11.57 -8.98 -4.03
C GLN A 46 -10.76 -10.12 -3.39
N ALA A 47 -9.61 -9.77 -2.81
CA ALA A 47 -8.69 -10.74 -2.21
C ALA A 47 -9.10 -11.18 -0.80
N ILE A 48 -9.74 -10.29 -0.03
CA ILE A 48 -10.21 -10.57 1.34
C ILE A 48 -11.56 -9.89 1.60
N ASP A 49 -12.36 -10.37 2.55
CA ASP A 49 -13.61 -9.73 2.95
C ASP A 49 -13.36 -8.28 3.45
N PRO A 50 -14.17 -7.28 3.06
CA PRO A 50 -14.00 -5.90 3.51
C PRO A 50 -13.97 -5.71 5.03
N ARG A 51 -14.70 -6.54 5.79
CA ARG A 51 -14.71 -6.51 7.26
C ARG A 51 -13.38 -6.97 7.83
N ILE A 52 -12.77 -7.99 7.22
CA ILE A 52 -11.43 -8.46 7.59
C ILE A 52 -10.40 -7.38 7.25
N ALA A 53 -10.50 -6.76 6.07
CA ALA A 53 -9.62 -5.67 5.67
C ALA A 53 -9.68 -4.51 6.67
N PHE A 54 -10.89 -4.15 7.11
CA PHE A 54 -11.09 -3.11 8.12
C PHE A 54 -10.44 -3.44 9.46
N ILE A 55 -10.63 -4.66 9.98
CA ILE A 55 -10.00 -5.10 11.24
C ILE A 55 -8.47 -5.05 11.13
N ILE A 56 -7.90 -5.50 10.02
CA ILE A 56 -6.44 -5.46 9.82
C ILE A 56 -5.93 -4.02 9.75
N LYS A 57 -6.66 -3.13 9.06
CA LYS A 57 -6.32 -1.70 9.00
C LYS A 57 -6.28 -1.09 10.41
N ASP A 58 -7.28 -1.37 11.24
CA ASP A 58 -7.38 -0.87 12.62
C ASP A 58 -6.18 -1.34 13.47
N ILE A 59 -5.86 -2.65 13.42
CA ILE A 59 -4.68 -3.22 14.09
C ILE A 59 -3.38 -2.54 13.63
N LEU A 60 -3.23 -2.25 12.34
CA LEU A 60 -2.05 -1.57 11.79
C LEU A 60 -1.99 -0.10 12.20
N GLN A 61 -3.12 0.57 12.36
CA GLN A 61 -3.21 1.92 12.93
C GLN A 61 -2.79 1.94 14.40
N GLU A 62 -3.20 0.94 15.17
CA GLU A 62 -2.74 0.79 16.56
C GLU A 62 -1.23 0.51 16.63
N ALA A 63 -0.70 -0.34 15.76
CA ALA A 63 0.74 -0.63 15.70
C ALA A 63 1.57 0.63 15.35
N ALA A 64 1.06 1.49 14.47
CA ALA A 64 1.65 2.80 14.17
C ALA A 64 1.52 3.79 15.33
N SER A 65 0.41 3.77 16.06
CA SER A 65 0.12 4.72 17.13
C SER A 65 0.81 4.38 18.45
N ARG A 66 0.83 3.11 18.83
CA ARG A 66 1.27 2.63 20.15
C ARG A 66 2.43 1.63 20.08
N GLY A 67 2.63 1.00 18.92
CA GLY A 67 3.64 -0.05 18.74
C GLY A 67 5.00 0.45 18.24
N THR A 68 5.73 -0.45 17.59
CA THR A 68 7.11 -0.22 17.12
C THR A 68 7.21 0.79 15.97
N ALA A 69 6.08 1.16 15.34
CA ALA A 69 6.01 2.16 14.28
C ALA A 69 5.75 3.59 14.80
N LYS A 70 5.78 3.83 16.12
CA LYS A 70 5.45 5.11 16.77
C LYS A 70 6.16 6.36 16.24
N LYS A 71 7.33 6.23 15.61
CA LYS A 71 8.04 7.35 14.95
C LYS A 71 7.18 8.08 13.91
N VAL A 72 6.16 7.43 13.38
CA VAL A 72 5.17 8.03 12.47
C VAL A 72 4.46 9.25 13.06
N LYS A 73 4.32 9.31 14.40
CA LYS A 73 3.66 10.43 15.07
C LYS A 73 4.35 11.77 14.83
N GLU A 74 5.63 11.76 14.49
CA GLU A 74 6.40 12.95 14.12
C GLU A 74 5.84 13.63 12.85
N LEU A 75 5.08 12.90 12.02
CA LEU A 75 4.43 13.44 10.83
C LEU A 75 3.13 14.23 11.13
N GLY A 76 2.69 14.28 12.39
CA GLY A 76 1.50 15.06 12.80
C GLY A 76 0.17 14.52 12.28
N ARG A 77 0.13 13.26 11.83
CA ARG A 77 -1.05 12.62 11.23
C ARG A 77 -1.54 11.45 12.07
N GLY A 78 -2.84 11.44 12.40
CA GLY A 78 -3.49 10.41 13.21
C GLY A 78 -4.11 9.27 12.40
N ASP A 79 -4.16 9.39 11.09
CA ASP A 79 -4.79 8.43 10.18
C ASP A 79 -3.82 7.35 9.66
N LEU A 80 -2.55 7.41 10.06
CA LEU A 80 -1.50 6.54 9.52
C LEU A 80 -1.53 5.13 10.10
N ALA A 81 -1.47 4.14 9.21
CA ALA A 81 -1.33 2.73 9.53
C ALA A 81 0.05 2.24 9.09
N GLY A 82 0.65 1.30 9.82
CA GLY A 82 1.98 0.83 9.43
C GLY A 82 2.51 -0.33 10.24
N LYS A 83 3.40 -1.08 9.60
CA LYS A 83 4.12 -2.19 10.21
C LYS A 83 5.62 -2.03 10.05
N THR A 84 6.34 -2.41 11.10
CA THR A 84 7.81 -2.48 11.08
C THR A 84 8.27 -3.90 10.80
N GLY A 85 9.32 -4.05 9.99
CA GLY A 85 10.07 -5.29 9.80
C GLY A 85 11.55 -5.06 10.09
N THR A 86 12.19 -5.99 10.80
CA THR A 86 13.64 -5.95 11.08
C THR A 86 14.26 -7.21 10.48
N THR A 87 15.41 -7.08 9.81
CA THR A 87 16.20 -8.26 9.38
C THR A 87 17.50 -8.36 10.19
N ASN A 88 18.05 -9.57 10.31
CA ASN A 88 19.25 -9.88 11.11
C ASN A 88 20.51 -9.10 10.73
N LYS A 89 20.52 -8.37 9.60
CA LYS A 89 21.59 -7.42 9.22
C LYS A 89 21.39 -6.00 9.77
N GLY A 90 20.62 -5.83 10.85
CA GLY A 90 20.37 -4.54 11.52
C GLY A 90 19.50 -3.55 10.74
N ARG A 91 19.11 -3.85 9.49
CA ARG A 91 18.25 -2.99 8.68
C ARG A 91 16.79 -3.09 9.13
N LYS A 92 16.26 -1.98 9.63
CA LYS A 92 14.83 -1.79 9.90
C LYS A 92 14.16 -1.23 8.64
N TYR A 93 13.14 -1.92 8.15
CA TYR A 93 12.25 -1.41 7.12
C TYR A 93 10.94 -0.99 7.77
N LEU A 94 10.56 0.25 7.50
CA LEU A 94 9.32 0.83 7.96
C LEU A 94 8.44 0.98 6.74
N VAL A 95 7.32 0.25 6.72
CA VAL A 95 6.30 0.40 5.68
C VAL A 95 5.18 1.22 6.30
N TYR A 96 5.05 2.45 5.82
CA TYR A 96 4.02 3.39 6.22
C TYR A 96 3.01 3.54 5.09
N TRP A 97 1.74 3.62 5.46
CA TRP A 97 0.64 3.82 4.54
C TRP A 97 -0.43 4.72 5.16
N PHE A 98 -1.17 5.41 4.30
CA PHE A 98 -2.30 6.27 4.63
C PHE A 98 -3.62 5.49 4.56
#